data_AF-A0A7G1IEZ1-F1
#
_entry.id   AF-A0A7G1IEZ1-F1
#
_cell.length_a   1.000
_cell.length_b   1.000
_cell.length_c   1.000
_cell.angle_alpha   90.00
_cell.angle_beta   90.00
_cell.angle_gamma   90.00
#
_symmetry.space_group_name_H-M   'P 1'
#
loop_
_entity.id
_entity.type
_entity.pdbx_description
1 polymer ?
#
loop_
_entity_poly.entity_id
_entity_poly.type
_entity_poly.pdbx_seq_one_letter_code
_entity_poly.pdbx_strand_id
1 'polypeptide(L)'
;MPGEVCAPGQQIRLPYAGRVFISPTVGTGARRFSDPSPAAAYIAERRQGGHSVVVQTAGPDVETVLIFLGGQPSHAFTSHDDVLRQGEPDFETWEIGAAALGAAAAACGVGIGELLCARAHLVGARLLDLQLVDPSLGWRRLDASARDRGQRRFAVCVESALERLGLGPFSHRRP
;
A
#
# COMPACT_ATOMS: atom_id res chain seq x y z
N MET A 1 -17.06 -3.83 8.64
CA MET A 1 -17.40 -2.39 8.66
C MET A 1 -16.41 -1.66 7.77
N PRO A 2 -16.85 -0.91 6.73
CA PRO A 2 -15.96 -0.05 5.95
C PRO A 2 -15.25 0.97 6.86
N GLY A 3 -14.10 1.50 6.43
CA GLY A 3 -13.37 2.51 7.20
C GLY A 3 -14.17 3.78 7.40
N GLU A 4 -14.00 4.45 8.55
CA GLU A 4 -14.63 5.74 8.80
C GLU A 4 -13.66 6.86 8.41
N VAL A 5 -14.07 7.72 7.48
CA VAL A 5 -13.33 8.96 7.17
C VAL A 5 -13.69 9.98 8.23
N CYS A 6 -12.69 10.54 8.90
CA CYS A 6 -12.89 11.51 9.95
C CYS A 6 -12.33 12.86 9.51
N ALA A 7 -13.23 13.81 9.29
CA ALA A 7 -12.90 15.16 8.91
C ALA A 7 -12.18 15.90 10.06
N PRO A 8 -11.43 16.99 9.76
CA PRO A 8 -10.81 17.81 10.79
C PRO A 8 -11.89 18.37 11.72
N GLY A 9 -11.76 18.12 13.03
CA GLY A 9 -12.71 18.60 14.05
C GLY A 9 -13.79 17.61 14.52
N GLN A 10 -14.06 16.51 13.81
CA GLN A 10 -15.10 15.53 14.19
C GLN A 10 -14.64 14.58 15.30
N GLN A 11 -15.25 14.50 16.48
CA GLN A 11 -14.82 13.53 17.51
C GLN A 11 -14.99 12.07 17.04
N ILE A 12 -14.01 11.21 17.33
CA ILE A 12 -14.03 9.78 16.96
C ILE A 12 -14.04 8.96 18.25
N ARG A 13 -14.92 7.96 18.33
CA ARG A 13 -14.82 6.93 19.36
C ARG A 13 -13.99 5.78 18.82
N LEU A 14 -12.78 5.64 19.35
CA LEU A 14 -11.95 4.46 19.08
C LEU A 14 -12.56 3.24 19.77
N PRO A 15 -12.48 2.04 19.17
CA PRO A 15 -12.91 0.83 19.83
C PRO A 15 -12.07 0.58 21.09
N TYR A 16 -12.68 -0.03 22.10
CA TYR A 16 -12.01 -0.39 23.36
C TYR A 16 -11.01 -1.55 23.21
N ALA A 17 -11.14 -2.36 22.15
CA ALA A 17 -10.29 -3.50 21.88
C ALA A 17 -10.11 -3.73 20.36
N GLY A 18 -8.99 -4.35 19.98
CA GLY A 18 -8.66 -4.69 18.59
C GLY A 18 -7.62 -3.75 17.97
N ARG A 19 -7.05 -4.17 16.83
CA ARG A 19 -6.04 -3.39 16.09
C ARG A 19 -6.73 -2.24 15.37
N VAL A 20 -6.23 -1.02 15.60
CA VAL A 20 -6.70 0.19 14.91
C VAL A 20 -5.64 0.62 13.89
N PHE A 21 -6.09 0.91 12.67
CA PHE A 21 -5.27 1.45 11.60
C PHE A 21 -5.72 2.86 11.29
N ILE A 22 -4.79 3.81 11.30
CA ILE A 22 -5.04 5.21 11.01
C ILE A 22 -4.17 5.60 9.82
N SER A 23 -4.79 5.95 8.70
CA SER A 23 -4.11 6.48 7.52
C SER A 23 -4.53 7.91 7.25
N PRO A 24 -3.65 8.75 6.67
CA PRO A 24 -4.10 10.02 6.14
C PRO A 24 -5.01 9.79 4.93
N THR A 25 -5.97 10.69 4.70
CA THR A 25 -6.79 10.68 3.47
C THR A 25 -5.99 11.08 2.23
N VAL A 26 -4.91 11.86 2.42
CA VAL A 26 -3.97 12.29 1.38
C VAL A 26 -2.55 12.02 1.84
N GLY A 27 -1.76 11.34 1.00
CA GLY A 27 -0.39 10.93 1.31
C GLY A 27 -0.29 9.48 1.76
N THR A 28 0.84 9.13 2.40
CA THR A 28 1.16 7.75 2.80
C THR A 28 1.35 7.62 4.31
N GLY A 29 1.48 6.39 4.81
CA GLY A 29 1.86 6.14 6.21
C GLY A 29 0.72 5.72 7.11
N ALA A 30 -0.13 4.80 6.65
CA ALA A 30 -1.02 4.04 7.52
C ALA A 30 -0.24 3.47 8.72
N ARG A 31 -0.71 3.75 9.93
CA ARG A 31 -0.07 3.33 11.17
C ARG A 31 -1.03 2.46 11.97
N ARG A 32 -0.51 1.32 12.44
CA ARG A 32 -1.20 0.40 13.34
C ARG A 32 -0.99 0.83 14.78
N PHE A 33 -2.06 0.73 15.58
CA PHE A 33 -2.07 0.98 17.00
C PHE A 33 -2.78 -0.17 17.72
N SER A 34 -2.20 -0.63 18.83
CA SER A 34 -2.81 -1.62 19.72
C SER A 34 -3.41 -0.99 20.97
N ASP A 35 -3.05 0.26 21.28
CA ASP A 35 -3.53 1.04 22.44
C ASP A 35 -4.35 2.26 21.95
N PRO A 36 -5.55 2.51 22.52
CA PRO A 36 -6.37 3.68 22.20
C PRO A 36 -5.70 5.03 22.47
N SER A 37 -4.83 5.15 23.47
CA SER A 37 -4.27 6.44 23.92
C SER A 37 -3.26 7.01 22.91
N PRO A 38 -2.25 6.24 22.44
CA PRO A 38 -1.36 6.68 21.37
C PRO A 38 -2.10 6.91 20.05
N ALA A 39 -3.16 6.13 19.77
CA ALA A 39 -4.00 6.33 18.59
C ALA A 39 -4.73 7.68 18.64
N ALA A 40 -5.34 8.02 19.78
CA ALA A 40 -6.01 9.30 19.99
C ALA A 40 -5.03 10.48 19.90
N ALA A 41 -3.83 10.36 20.48
CA ALA A 41 -2.79 11.39 20.38
C ALA A 41 -2.36 11.64 18.93
N TYR A 42 -2.15 10.57 18.15
CA TYR A 42 -1.79 10.69 16.73
C TYR A 42 -2.91 11.34 15.89
N ILE A 43 -4.17 11.00 16.16
CA ILE A 43 -5.32 11.66 15.51
C ILE A 43 -5.35 13.15 15.85
N ALA A 44 -5.11 13.51 17.11
CA ALA A 44 -5.10 14.91 17.55
C ALA A 44 -3.98 15.71 16.87
N GLU A 45 -2.77 15.15 16.77
CA GLU A 45 -1.64 15.74 16.05
C GLU A 45 -1.98 16.01 14.58
N ARG A 46 -2.54 15.01 13.87
CA ARG A 46 -2.93 15.16 12.46
C ARG A 46 -4.01 16.23 12.26
N ARG A 47 -4.94 16.37 13.20
CA ARG A 47 -5.97 17.42 13.17
C ARG A 47 -5.42 18.81 13.38
N GLN A 48 -4.45 18.99 14.28
CA GLN A 48 -3.80 20.27 14.49
C GLN A 48 -3.11 20.75 13.20
N GLY A 49 -2.63 19.81 12.37
CA GLY A 49 -2.13 20.09 11.02
C GLY A 49 -3.19 20.28 9.93
N GLY A 50 -4.49 20.20 10.25
CA GLY A 50 -5.58 20.37 9.29
C GLY A 50 -5.83 19.17 8.37
N HIS A 51 -5.31 17.98 8.71
CA HIS A 51 -5.42 16.79 7.85
C HIS A 51 -6.57 15.86 8.28
N SER A 52 -7.35 15.36 7.29
CA SER A 52 -8.34 14.30 7.51
C SER A 52 -7.67 12.93 7.54
N VAL A 53 -8.17 12.04 8.38
CA VAL A 53 -7.68 10.66 8.53
C VAL A 53 -8.78 9.64 8.28
N VAL A 54 -8.41 8.45 7.85
CA VAL A 54 -9.28 7.27 7.82
C VAL A 54 -8.93 6.39 9.01
N VAL A 55 -9.95 6.04 9.81
CA VAL A 55 -9.80 5.12 10.94
C VAL A 55 -10.48 3.79 10.60
N GLN A 56 -9.72 2.71 10.73
CA GLN A 56 -10.18 1.37 10.43
C GLN A 56 -9.86 0.42 11.58
N THR A 57 -10.80 -0.45 11.89
CA THR A 57 -10.61 -1.53 12.86
C THR A 57 -10.44 -2.83 12.10
N ALA A 58 -9.47 -3.65 12.49
CA ALA A 58 -9.28 -4.95 11.86
C ALA A 58 -9.26 -6.07 12.91
N GLY A 59 -9.71 -7.25 12.49
CA GLY A 59 -9.74 -8.45 13.30
C GLY A 59 -8.34 -9.02 13.58
N PRO A 60 -8.26 -10.21 14.21
CA PRO A 60 -7.00 -10.86 14.52
C PRO A 60 -6.29 -11.47 13.31
N ASP A 61 -6.81 -11.31 12.10
CA ASP A 61 -6.23 -11.88 10.89
C ASP A 61 -4.80 -11.37 10.61
N VAL A 62 -4.14 -12.08 9.70
CA VAL A 62 -2.80 -11.74 9.25
C VAL A 62 -2.81 -10.40 8.52
N GLU A 63 -1.92 -9.50 8.94
CA GLU A 63 -1.63 -8.25 8.23
C GLU A 63 -0.65 -8.57 7.11
N THR A 64 -1.01 -8.21 5.88
CA THR A 64 -0.24 -8.52 4.68
C THR A 64 -0.03 -7.25 3.87
N VAL A 65 1.19 -7.02 3.43
CA VAL A 65 1.55 -5.94 2.51
C VAL A 65 2.04 -6.57 1.23
N LEU A 66 1.37 -6.29 0.13
CA LEU A 66 1.69 -6.79 -1.20
C LEU A 66 2.34 -5.69 -2.02
N ILE A 67 3.43 -6.02 -2.70
CA ILE A 67 4.10 -5.14 -3.65
C ILE A 67 3.88 -5.65 -5.07
N PHE A 68 3.42 -4.75 -5.94
CA PHE A 68 3.22 -4.99 -7.36
C PHE A 68 4.16 -4.10 -8.18
N LEU A 69 4.69 -4.63 -9.27
CA LEU A 69 5.54 -3.92 -10.23
C LEU A 69 5.00 -4.14 -11.64
N GLY A 70 4.76 -3.06 -12.39
CA GLY A 70 4.17 -3.13 -13.74
C GLY A 70 2.83 -3.88 -13.75
N GLY A 71 2.00 -3.71 -12.72
CA GLY A 71 0.73 -4.42 -12.58
C GLY A 71 0.84 -5.90 -12.20
N GLN A 72 2.01 -6.40 -11.81
CA GLN A 72 2.22 -7.82 -11.52
C GLN A 72 2.77 -8.06 -10.10
N PRO A 73 2.41 -9.17 -9.43
CA PRO A 73 2.94 -9.53 -8.10
C PRO A 73 4.46 -9.57 -8.06
N SER A 74 5.09 -8.96 -7.05
CA SER A 74 6.55 -8.95 -6.87
C SER A 74 7.01 -9.65 -5.60
N HIS A 75 6.60 -9.16 -4.45
CA HIS A 75 6.97 -9.69 -3.13
C HIS A 75 6.02 -9.16 -2.08
N ALA A 76 6.02 -9.77 -0.90
CA ALA A 76 5.10 -9.43 0.17
C ALA A 76 5.78 -9.43 1.55
N PHE A 77 5.07 -8.81 2.49
CA PHE A 77 5.38 -8.87 3.91
C PHE A 77 4.16 -9.32 4.68
N THR A 78 4.30 -10.32 5.53
CA THR A 78 3.23 -10.82 6.40
C THR A 78 3.58 -10.57 7.85
N SER A 79 2.57 -10.35 8.69
CA SER A 79 2.78 -10.16 10.13
C SER A 79 3.03 -11.49 10.83
N HIS A 80 4.11 -11.55 11.60
CA HIS A 80 4.37 -12.60 12.59
C HIS A 80 4.73 -11.91 13.91
N ASP A 81 4.06 -12.29 15.01
CA ASP A 81 4.18 -11.63 16.32
C ASP A 81 4.08 -10.09 16.23
N ASP A 82 3.05 -9.60 15.52
CA ASP A 82 2.83 -8.17 15.25
C ASP A 82 3.94 -7.45 14.47
N VAL A 83 4.95 -8.17 13.96
CA VAL A 83 6.02 -7.59 13.13
C VAL A 83 5.86 -8.04 11.69
N LEU A 84 5.74 -7.09 10.77
CA LEU A 84 5.79 -7.38 9.34
C LEU A 84 7.21 -7.86 8.97
N ARG A 85 7.31 -9.04 8.35
CA ARG A 85 8.55 -9.59 7.80
C ARG A 85 8.31 -10.07 6.38
N GLN A 86 9.37 -10.25 5.60
CA GLN A 86 9.25 -10.88 4.29
C GLN A 86 8.57 -12.24 4.46
N GLY A 87 7.55 -12.51 3.67
CA GLY A 87 6.74 -13.73 3.75
C GLY A 87 5.94 -13.93 2.48
N GLU A 88 5.49 -15.17 2.27
CA GLU A 88 4.67 -15.54 1.12
C GLU A 88 3.21 -15.72 1.57
N PRO A 89 2.29 -14.85 1.13
CA PRO A 89 0.87 -15.02 1.40
C PRO A 89 0.28 -16.08 0.45
N ASP A 90 -0.93 -16.53 0.75
CA ASP A 90 -1.68 -17.42 -0.13
C ASP A 90 -2.09 -16.73 -1.45
N PHE A 91 -2.54 -17.56 -2.39
CA PHE A 91 -2.98 -17.10 -3.70
C PHE A 91 -4.21 -16.19 -3.59
N GLU A 92 -5.16 -16.49 -2.69
CA GLU A 92 -6.36 -15.65 -2.54
C GLU A 92 -6.02 -14.23 -2.08
N THR A 93 -5.03 -14.07 -1.21
CA THR A 93 -4.55 -12.76 -0.76
C THR A 93 -3.93 -11.97 -1.92
N TRP A 94 -3.16 -12.63 -2.78
CA TRP A 94 -2.63 -12.02 -4.00
C TRP A 94 -3.75 -11.56 -4.95
N GLU A 95 -4.79 -12.37 -5.13
CA GLU A 95 -5.96 -12.03 -5.97
C GLU A 95 -6.73 -10.83 -5.43
N ILE A 96 -6.89 -10.71 -4.11
CA ILE A 96 -7.51 -9.53 -3.49
C ILE A 96 -6.70 -8.26 -3.81
N GLY A 97 -5.37 -8.33 -3.70
CA GLY A 97 -4.49 -7.23 -4.07
C GLY A 97 -4.56 -6.88 -5.55
N ALA A 98 -4.58 -7.88 -6.43
CA ALA A 98 -4.70 -7.70 -7.87
C ALA A 98 -6.06 -7.08 -8.25
N ALA A 99 -7.15 -7.52 -7.63
CA ALA A 99 -8.48 -6.96 -7.83
C ALA A 99 -8.56 -5.48 -7.39
N ALA A 100 -7.97 -5.14 -6.24
CA ALA A 100 -7.86 -3.76 -5.78
C ALA A 100 -7.08 -2.89 -6.76
N LEU A 101 -5.95 -3.39 -7.26
CA LEU A 101 -5.12 -2.70 -8.24
C LEU A 101 -5.86 -2.50 -9.58
N GLY A 102 -6.56 -3.52 -10.06
CA GLY A 102 -7.36 -3.46 -11.28
C GLY A 102 -8.52 -2.47 -11.17
N ALA A 103 -9.23 -2.46 -10.04
CA ALA A 103 -10.29 -1.49 -9.78
C ALA A 103 -9.76 -0.04 -9.77
N ALA A 104 -8.60 0.19 -9.15
CA ALA A 104 -7.99 1.51 -9.12
C ALA A 104 -7.48 1.97 -10.49
N ALA A 105 -6.85 1.07 -11.26
CA ALA A 105 -6.45 1.33 -12.64
C ALA A 105 -7.66 1.74 -13.50
N ALA A 106 -8.75 0.98 -13.42
CA ALA A 106 -10.00 1.29 -14.13
C ALA A 106 -10.59 2.64 -13.70
N ALA A 107 -10.62 2.93 -12.40
CA ALA A 107 -11.10 4.22 -11.88
C ALA A 107 -10.25 5.42 -12.35
N CYS A 108 -8.95 5.21 -12.58
CA CYS A 108 -8.04 6.22 -13.11
C CYS A 108 -8.01 6.28 -14.66
N GLY A 109 -8.71 5.39 -15.35
CA GLY A 109 -8.71 5.33 -16.82
C GLY A 109 -7.38 4.86 -17.42
N VAL A 110 -6.60 4.09 -16.68
CA VAL A 110 -5.30 3.53 -17.13
C VAL A 110 -5.35 2.00 -17.15
N GLY A 111 -4.51 1.38 -17.96
CA GLY A 111 -4.25 -0.05 -17.92
C GLY A 111 -3.48 -0.44 -16.66
N ILE A 112 -3.77 -1.62 -16.10
CA ILE A 112 -3.08 -2.11 -14.90
C ILE A 112 -1.56 -2.22 -15.09
N GLY A 113 -1.09 -2.56 -16.30
CA GLY A 113 0.34 -2.61 -16.66
C GLY A 113 1.00 -1.24 -16.84
N GLU A 114 0.22 -0.16 -16.87
CA GLU A 114 0.75 1.21 -16.89
C GLU A 114 1.14 1.68 -15.48
N LEU A 115 0.65 1.03 -14.43
CA LEU A 115 1.06 1.29 -13.06
C LEU A 115 2.47 0.73 -12.83
N LEU A 116 3.44 1.63 -12.70
CA LEU A 116 4.85 1.27 -12.50
C LEU A 116 5.05 0.42 -11.23
N CYS A 117 4.42 0.85 -10.13
CA CYS A 117 4.47 0.12 -8.87
C CYS A 117 3.24 0.42 -8.01
N ALA A 118 2.90 -0.52 -7.13
CA ALA A 118 1.84 -0.34 -6.16
C ALA A 118 2.13 -1.09 -4.87
N ARG A 119 1.53 -0.61 -3.77
CA ARG A 119 1.54 -1.25 -2.46
C ARG A 119 0.11 -1.39 -1.96
N ALA A 120 -0.35 -2.63 -1.78
CA ALA A 120 -1.63 -2.93 -1.15
C ALA A 120 -1.38 -3.40 0.29
N HIS A 121 -2.09 -2.82 1.25
CA HIS A 121 -2.04 -3.20 2.66
C HIS A 121 -3.35 -3.84 3.06
N LEU A 122 -3.30 -5.09 3.49
CA LEU A 122 -4.44 -5.95 3.78
C LEU A 122 -4.43 -6.43 5.24
N VAL A 123 -5.60 -6.71 5.78
CA VAL A 123 -5.78 -7.59 6.95
C VAL A 123 -6.85 -8.62 6.60
N GLY A 124 -6.46 -9.89 6.52
CA GLY A 124 -7.28 -10.92 5.88
C GLY A 124 -7.72 -10.48 4.48
N ALA A 125 -9.02 -10.56 4.20
CA ALA A 125 -9.59 -10.14 2.92
C ALA A 125 -9.85 -8.61 2.78
N ARG A 126 -9.52 -7.81 3.80
CA ARG A 126 -9.83 -6.38 3.83
C ARG A 126 -8.66 -5.54 3.36
N LEU A 127 -8.89 -4.70 2.35
CA LEU A 127 -7.97 -3.63 1.97
C LEU A 127 -8.03 -2.46 2.96
N LEU A 128 -6.89 -2.14 3.58
CA LEU A 128 -6.70 -1.00 4.45
C LEU A 128 -6.20 0.23 3.69
N ASP A 129 -5.24 0.04 2.79
CA ASP A 129 -4.61 1.13 2.05
C ASP A 129 -4.09 0.62 0.70
N LEU A 130 -4.17 1.46 -0.33
CA LEU A 130 -3.64 1.19 -1.67
C LEU A 130 -2.86 2.41 -2.14
N GLN A 131 -1.55 2.26 -2.29
CA GLN A 131 -0.65 3.33 -2.71
C GLN A 131 -0.16 3.04 -4.13
N LEU A 132 -0.47 3.94 -5.06
CA LEU A 132 -0.04 3.87 -6.47
C LEU A 132 1.05 4.89 -6.80
N VAL A 133 1.22 5.91 -5.95
CA VAL A 133 2.19 7.01 -6.13
C VAL A 133 3.12 7.02 -4.92
N ASP A 134 4.42 7.05 -5.19
CA ASP A 134 5.50 7.01 -4.19
C ASP A 134 5.30 5.93 -3.09
N PRO A 135 4.96 4.67 -3.43
CA PRO A 135 4.81 3.63 -2.43
C PRO A 135 6.18 3.21 -1.86
N SER A 136 6.24 3.00 -0.54
CA SER A 136 7.40 2.32 0.05
C SER A 136 7.43 0.85 -0.37
N LEU A 137 8.39 0.50 -1.22
CA LEU A 137 8.59 -0.85 -1.76
C LEU A 137 9.32 -1.79 -0.79
N GLY A 138 9.78 -1.30 0.36
CA GLY A 138 10.34 -2.18 1.40
C GLY A 138 11.68 -2.84 1.07
N TRP A 139 12.42 -2.39 0.04
CA TRP A 139 13.69 -3.01 -0.41
C TRP A 139 14.66 -3.37 0.71
N ARG A 140 14.86 -2.44 1.67
CA ARG A 140 15.80 -2.62 2.80
C ARG A 140 15.43 -3.78 3.74
N ARG A 141 14.20 -4.28 3.66
CA ARG A 141 13.66 -5.35 4.49
C ARG A 141 13.69 -6.71 3.81
N LEU A 142 14.08 -6.77 2.54
CA LEU A 142 14.28 -8.01 1.81
C LEU A 142 15.70 -8.55 2.04
N ASP A 143 15.82 -9.87 1.97
CA ASP A 143 17.11 -10.53 1.77
C ASP A 143 17.79 -10.06 0.47
N ALA A 144 19.11 -10.27 0.36
CA ALA A 144 19.89 -9.75 -0.77
C ALA A 144 19.44 -10.30 -2.13
N SER A 145 19.02 -11.57 -2.17
CA SER A 145 18.63 -12.26 -3.40
C SER A 145 17.26 -11.79 -3.90
N ALA A 146 16.28 -11.71 -2.99
CA ALA A 146 14.96 -11.17 -3.29
C ALA A 146 15.04 -9.68 -3.69
N ARG A 147 15.91 -8.91 -3.02
CA ARG A 147 16.16 -7.50 -3.37
C ARG A 147 16.72 -7.34 -4.78
N ASP A 148 17.77 -8.08 -5.15
CA ASP A 148 18.38 -8.00 -6.48
C ASP A 148 17.36 -8.34 -7.58
N ARG A 149 16.61 -9.44 -7.43
CA ARG A 149 15.54 -9.81 -8.37
C ARG A 149 14.46 -8.73 -8.48
N GLY A 150 14.00 -8.22 -7.34
CA GLY A 150 12.96 -7.18 -7.30
C GLY A 150 13.41 -5.87 -7.95
N GLN A 151 14.63 -5.44 -7.69
CA GLN A 151 15.20 -4.21 -8.27
C GLN A 151 15.43 -4.34 -9.78
N ARG A 152 15.90 -5.50 -10.27
CA ARG A 152 16.02 -5.76 -11.71
C ARG A 152 14.65 -5.71 -12.38
N ARG A 153 13.63 -6.36 -11.80
CA ARG A 153 12.27 -6.31 -12.33
C ARG A 153 11.72 -4.89 -12.35
N PHE A 154 11.95 -4.11 -11.29
CA PHE A 154 11.57 -2.70 -11.25
C PHE A 154 12.23 -1.91 -12.38
N ALA A 155 13.53 -2.11 -12.63
CA ALA A 155 14.25 -1.45 -13.72
C ALA A 155 13.65 -1.80 -15.10
N VAL A 156 13.29 -3.06 -15.35
CA VAL A 156 12.58 -3.45 -16.58
C VAL A 156 11.22 -2.79 -16.70
N CYS A 157 10.46 -2.68 -15.60
CA CYS A 157 9.18 -1.95 -15.61
C CYS A 157 9.36 -0.46 -15.92
N VAL A 158 10.42 0.17 -15.41
CA VAL A 158 10.77 1.57 -15.73
C VAL A 158 11.12 1.72 -17.21
N GLU A 159 12.01 0.87 -17.73
CA GLU A 159 12.38 0.87 -19.15
C GLU A 159 11.15 0.72 -20.05
N SER A 160 10.32 -0.28 -19.80
CA SER A 160 9.08 -0.49 -20.56
C SER A 160 8.11 0.70 -20.47
N ALA A 161 8.01 1.35 -19.30
CA ALA A 161 7.19 2.55 -19.15
C ALA A 161 7.75 3.72 -19.97
N LEU A 162 9.06 3.94 -19.94
CA LEU A 162 9.71 4.99 -20.73
C LEU A 162 9.53 4.74 -22.23
N GLU A 163 9.68 3.50 -22.70
CA GLU A 163 9.46 3.15 -24.11
C GLU A 163 8.03 3.46 -24.57
N ARG A 164 7.02 3.04 -23.81
CA ARG A 164 5.60 3.33 -24.12
C ARG A 164 5.31 4.83 -24.17
N LEU A 165 5.98 5.61 -23.32
CA LEU A 165 5.83 7.06 -23.25
C LEU A 165 6.67 7.80 -24.31
N GLY A 166 7.42 7.10 -25.15
CA GLY A 166 8.32 7.75 -26.12
C GLY A 166 9.49 8.49 -25.45
N LEU A 167 9.93 7.99 -24.30
CA LEU A 167 11.08 8.47 -23.51
C LEU A 167 12.21 7.45 -23.47
N GLY A 168 12.12 6.40 -24.28
CA GLY A 168 13.13 5.36 -24.39
C GLY A 168 14.37 5.84 -25.14
N PRO A 169 15.49 5.09 -25.08
CA PRO A 169 16.76 5.47 -25.69
C PRO A 169 16.68 5.64 -27.22
N PHE A 170 15.68 5.05 -27.87
CA PHE A 170 15.45 5.18 -29.30
C PHE A 170 14.44 6.26 -29.69
N SER A 171 13.79 6.91 -28.73
CA SER A 171 12.74 7.90 -28.99
C SER A 171 13.26 9.19 -29.65
N HIS A 172 14.57 9.41 -29.65
CA HIS A 172 15.22 10.54 -30.32
C HIS A 172 15.93 10.18 -31.65
N ARG A 173 15.86 8.92 -32.11
CA ARG A 173 16.42 8.57 -33.42
C ARG A 173 15.47 9.04 -34.52
N ARG A 174 15.79 10.18 -35.15
CA ARG A 174 15.23 10.53 -36.46
C ARG A 174 15.77 9.57 -37.53
N PRO A 175 14.99 9.29 -38.60
CA PRO A 175 15.41 8.42 -39.70
C PRO A 175 16.69 8.89 -40.39
#